data_AF-O34089-F1
#
_entry.id   AF-O34089-F1
#
_cell.length_a   1.000
_cell.length_b   1.000
_cell.length_c   1.000
_cell.angle_alpha   90.00
_cell.angle_beta   90.00
_cell.angle_gamma   90.00
#
_symmetry.space_group_name_H-M   'P 1'
#
loop_
_entity.id
_entity.type
_entity.pdbx_description
1 polymer ?
#
loop_
_entity_poly.entity_id
_entity_poly.type
_entity_poly.pdbx_seq_one_letter_code
_entity_poly.pdbx_strand_id
1 'polypeptide(L)'
;MKNEKTFFEELYEALEETHDNTDATRGSDRGSEDFFLATDPPPDGGAENRLAKGFTYQKEALRIALPEKDHEAFLSSVGAPPIPPAEPPVGNVCQAVQDGPQKLLELLQEIARSTIPYGNRELWRKVGTVVFMVPLEMLALNLGVTRQTVHAWKKVLEKKGLVATDVLHQTVNGERRAIGTLWAVRLRPGKARLTLDDYIYPWRNLALDMANGVLSFNWVKAYQDHGIRPTLDVLVLWAQGKRVMPNTKTVAVDLGLILVLPEVERSKLPALITLIATYIADLLDDRRSRRFYAGLLWAVARGELPAQYLFAVLMRVIRDYTDGHLTRPGAYLVKTLKEAS
;
A
#
# COMPACT_ATOMS: atom_id res chain seq x y z
N MET A 1 5.14 3.17 -36.18
CA MET A 1 4.74 1.76 -36.00
C MET A 1 5.87 0.82 -35.52
N LYS A 2 7.05 1.29 -35.10
CA LYS A 2 8.11 0.44 -34.48
C LYS A 2 8.22 0.57 -32.95
N ASN A 3 7.52 1.53 -32.32
CA ASN A 3 7.67 1.83 -30.88
C ASN A 3 6.58 1.23 -29.97
N GLU A 4 5.45 0.78 -30.51
CA GLU A 4 4.39 0.16 -29.68
C GLU A 4 4.77 -1.26 -29.28
N LYS A 5 5.43 -2.02 -30.17
CA LYS A 5 5.92 -3.37 -29.86
C LYS A 5 6.94 -3.38 -28.72
N THR A 6 7.85 -2.41 -28.69
CA THR A 6 8.86 -2.27 -27.61
C THR A 6 8.23 -1.93 -26.26
N PHE A 7 7.17 -1.12 -26.22
CA PHE A 7 6.50 -0.81 -24.95
C PHE A 7 5.76 -2.02 -24.37
N PHE A 8 5.04 -2.77 -25.21
CA PHE A 8 4.42 -4.01 -24.76
C PHE A 8 5.46 -5.04 -24.40
N GLU A 9 6.55 -5.21 -25.15
CA GLU A 9 7.63 -6.12 -24.78
C GLU A 9 8.28 -5.73 -23.44
N GLU A 10 8.58 -4.45 -23.18
CA GLU A 10 9.10 -3.97 -21.89
C GLU A 10 8.09 -4.13 -20.74
N LEU A 11 6.80 -3.88 -21.00
CA LEU A 11 5.72 -4.08 -20.04
C LEU A 11 5.55 -5.58 -19.73
N TYR A 12 5.60 -6.43 -20.75
CA TYR A 12 5.47 -7.88 -20.62
C TYR A 12 6.70 -8.49 -19.95
N GLU A 13 7.92 -8.01 -20.23
CA GLU A 13 9.16 -8.40 -19.55
C GLU A 13 9.10 -8.00 -18.06
N ALA A 14 8.60 -6.79 -17.76
CA ALA A 14 8.36 -6.35 -16.39
C ALA A 14 7.29 -7.18 -15.67
N LEU A 15 6.31 -7.73 -16.40
CA LEU A 15 5.24 -8.60 -15.87
C LEU A 15 5.65 -10.08 -15.76
N GLU A 16 6.53 -10.58 -16.63
CA GLU A 16 6.99 -11.99 -16.66
C GLU A 16 7.96 -12.31 -15.52
N GLU A 17 8.81 -11.36 -15.11
CA GLU A 17 9.68 -11.53 -13.93
C GLU A 17 8.91 -11.71 -12.61
N THR A 18 7.57 -11.60 -12.61
CA THR A 18 6.70 -11.83 -11.44
C THR A 18 6.00 -13.19 -11.42
N HIS A 19 5.99 -13.93 -12.54
CA HIS A 19 5.14 -15.12 -12.74
C HIS A 19 5.84 -16.49 -12.70
N ASP A 20 7.17 -16.56 -12.66
CA ASP A 20 7.89 -17.85 -12.64
C ASP A 20 7.66 -18.71 -11.37
N ASN A 21 6.76 -18.30 -10.47
CA ASN A 21 6.66 -18.86 -9.12
C ASN A 21 5.32 -19.50 -8.72
N THR A 22 4.41 -19.75 -9.66
CA THR A 22 3.14 -20.43 -9.34
C THR A 22 2.86 -21.59 -10.29
N ASP A 23 3.48 -22.75 -10.04
CA ASP A 23 2.82 -24.04 -10.22
C ASP A 23 3.62 -25.18 -9.55
N ALA A 24 2.89 -26.18 -9.03
CA ALA A 24 3.27 -27.31 -8.16
C ALA A 24 3.32 -26.97 -6.65
N THR A 25 2.60 -27.64 -5.73
CA THR A 25 2.29 -29.08 -5.69
C THR A 25 1.03 -29.34 -4.83
N ARG A 26 0.22 -30.30 -5.30
CA ARG A 26 -0.94 -30.92 -4.62
C ARG A 26 -0.48 -32.27 -4.04
N GLY A 27 -0.82 -32.59 -2.79
CA GLY A 27 -0.66 -33.93 -2.15
C GLY A 27 -0.16 -33.84 -0.70
N SER A 28 -1.00 -34.15 0.30
CA SER A 28 -1.00 -35.38 1.15
C SER A 28 0.34 -35.62 1.87
N ASP A 29 0.46 -35.71 3.21
CA ASP A 29 -0.27 -36.59 4.11
C ASP A 29 -0.09 -36.23 5.60
N ARG A 30 -0.86 -36.95 6.42
CA ARG A 30 -1.02 -36.95 7.90
C ARG A 30 0.25 -37.00 8.77
N GLY A 31 0.12 -36.45 10.00
CA GLY A 31 0.42 -37.22 11.21
C GLY A 31 1.42 -36.67 12.23
N SER A 32 0.98 -36.74 13.50
CA SER A 32 1.70 -36.77 14.79
C SER A 32 2.32 -35.50 15.37
N GLU A 33 1.80 -35.22 16.57
CA GLU A 33 2.31 -34.38 17.65
C GLU A 33 3.74 -34.74 18.01
N ASP A 34 4.58 -33.74 18.27
CA ASP A 34 5.58 -33.81 19.33
C ASP A 34 6.02 -32.40 19.75
N PHE A 35 5.96 -32.15 21.05
CA PHE A 35 6.45 -30.96 21.72
C PHE A 35 7.97 -30.85 21.54
N PHE A 36 8.46 -29.74 20.98
CA PHE A 36 9.88 -29.40 21.03
C PHE A 36 10.11 -27.94 21.46
N LEU A 37 10.74 -27.80 22.63
CA LEU A 37 11.55 -26.66 23.02
C LEU A 37 12.75 -26.59 22.07
N ALA A 38 12.86 -25.54 21.26
CA ALA A 38 13.94 -25.39 20.29
C ALA A 38 15.02 -24.41 20.80
N THR A 39 15.99 -24.94 21.52
CA THR A 39 17.39 -24.57 21.32
C THR A 39 17.88 -25.33 20.08
N ASP A 40 18.55 -24.61 19.18
CA ASP A 40 19.16 -25.03 17.91
C ASP A 40 18.24 -25.15 16.67
N PRO A 41 18.71 -24.69 15.49
CA PRO A 41 17.93 -24.67 14.25
C PRO A 41 17.81 -26.06 13.62
N PRO A 42 16.69 -26.38 12.94
CA PRO A 42 16.53 -27.63 12.24
C PRO A 42 17.45 -27.70 10.99
N PRO A 43 17.88 -28.92 10.60
CA PRO A 43 18.74 -29.14 9.45
C PRO A 43 17.97 -28.97 8.12
N ASP A 44 18.71 -28.54 7.10
CA ASP A 44 18.38 -28.48 5.67
C ASP A 44 17.04 -29.12 5.26
N GLY A 45 16.00 -28.28 5.23
CA GLY A 45 14.79 -28.52 4.48
C GLY A 45 14.66 -27.41 3.44
N GLY A 46 15.13 -27.67 2.23
CA GLY A 46 15.12 -26.73 1.10
C GLY A 46 13.70 -26.34 0.69
N ALA A 47 13.14 -25.34 1.36
CA ALA A 47 12.02 -24.56 0.85
C ALA A 47 12.60 -23.26 0.27
N GLU A 48 12.89 -23.27 -1.03
CA GLU A 48 13.21 -22.05 -1.78
C GLU A 48 12.02 -21.10 -1.69
N ASN A 49 12.11 -20.10 -0.80
CA ASN A 49 11.16 -19.01 -0.76
C ASN A 49 11.42 -18.08 -1.95
N ARG A 50 10.71 -18.39 -3.02
CA ARG A 50 10.62 -17.63 -4.26
C ARG A 50 10.19 -16.17 -3.99
N LEU A 51 11.11 -15.25 -4.27
CA LEU A 51 10.98 -13.80 -4.08
C LEU A 51 9.82 -13.23 -4.92
N ALA A 52 8.90 -12.52 -4.27
CA ALA A 52 7.90 -11.72 -4.99
C ALA A 52 8.46 -10.31 -5.23
N LYS A 53 8.71 -9.96 -6.49
CA LYS A 53 9.00 -8.57 -6.90
C LYS A 53 7.69 -7.78 -6.95
N GLY A 54 7.58 -6.73 -6.14
CA GLY A 54 6.40 -5.85 -6.14
C GLY A 54 6.63 -4.67 -7.07
N PHE A 55 5.59 -4.26 -7.81
CA PHE A 55 5.67 -3.10 -8.68
C PHE A 55 5.77 -1.79 -7.87
N THR A 56 6.66 -0.91 -8.32
CA THR A 56 6.86 0.44 -7.79
C THR A 56 6.97 1.44 -8.94
N TYR A 57 6.56 2.69 -8.73
CA TYR A 57 6.69 3.76 -9.72
C TYR A 57 7.29 5.03 -9.07
N GLN A 58 7.88 5.89 -9.91
CA GLN A 58 8.49 7.16 -9.50
C GLN A 58 7.47 8.31 -9.50
N LYS A 59 7.51 9.14 -8.45
CA LYS A 59 6.69 10.35 -8.36
C LYS A 59 7.24 11.51 -9.20
N GLU A 60 8.55 11.59 -9.46
CA GLU A 60 9.13 12.66 -10.30
C GLU A 60 8.68 12.64 -11.77
N ALA A 61 8.12 11.54 -12.28
CA ALA A 61 7.50 11.49 -13.61
C ALA A 61 6.20 12.34 -13.73
N LEU A 62 5.75 12.95 -12.62
CA LEU A 62 4.60 13.89 -12.58
C LEU A 62 4.83 15.21 -13.32
N ARG A 63 6.03 15.48 -13.86
CA ARG A 63 6.21 16.59 -14.80
C ARG A 63 5.73 16.18 -16.19
N ILE A 64 4.41 16.13 -16.35
CA ILE A 64 3.85 16.54 -17.65
C ILE A 64 4.34 17.98 -17.83
N ALA A 65 5.20 18.20 -18.83
CA ALA A 65 5.69 19.54 -19.16
C ALA A 65 4.50 20.41 -19.57
N LEU A 66 3.94 21.14 -18.60
CA LEU A 66 2.96 22.19 -18.80
C LEU A 66 3.56 23.48 -18.23
N PRO A 67 3.39 24.61 -18.95
CA PRO A 67 4.21 25.80 -18.76
C PRO A 67 4.00 26.41 -17.38
N GLU A 68 5.11 26.72 -16.71
CA GLU A 68 5.12 27.53 -15.48
C GLU A 68 4.38 28.83 -15.75
N LYS A 69 3.29 29.06 -15.02
CA LYS A 69 2.74 30.41 -14.85
C LYS A 69 2.49 30.68 -13.37
N ASP A 70 3.04 31.81 -12.97
CA ASP A 70 3.01 32.41 -11.66
C ASP A 70 1.59 32.51 -11.11
N HIS A 71 1.39 32.03 -9.88
CA HIS A 71 0.17 32.24 -9.10
C HIS A 71 0.47 33.05 -7.84
N GLU A 72 1.08 34.23 -8.02
CA GLU A 72 0.84 35.38 -7.13
C GLU A 72 -0.23 36.28 -7.75
N ALA A 73 -1.47 35.79 -7.81
CA ALA A 73 -2.68 36.60 -7.96
C ALA A 73 -3.88 35.68 -7.74
N PHE A 74 -4.93 36.18 -7.10
CA PHE A 74 -6.19 35.51 -6.72
C PHE A 74 -6.32 35.08 -5.25
N LEU A 75 -5.92 35.97 -4.33
CA LEU A 75 -6.74 36.25 -3.15
C LEU A 75 -7.63 37.46 -3.47
N SER A 76 -8.94 37.26 -3.66
CA SER A 76 -10.03 38.17 -3.22
C SER A 76 -11.37 37.79 -3.86
N SER A 77 -12.44 37.81 -3.04
CA SER A 77 -13.88 37.76 -3.42
C SER A 77 -14.38 36.37 -3.85
N VAL A 78 -15.33 35.70 -3.17
CA VAL A 78 -16.71 36.11 -2.83
C VAL A 78 -17.19 35.29 -1.62
N GLY A 79 -17.90 35.93 -0.69
CA GLY A 79 -18.47 35.31 0.51
C GLY A 79 -19.75 34.50 0.25
N ALA A 80 -19.87 33.37 0.95
CA ALA A 80 -21.12 32.64 1.17
C ALA A 80 -21.17 32.18 2.65
N PRO A 81 -22.34 32.17 3.30
CA PRO A 81 -22.45 31.91 4.73
C PRO A 81 -22.17 30.44 5.08
N PRO A 82 -21.66 30.15 6.29
CA PRO A 82 -21.31 28.79 6.70
C PRO A 82 -22.58 27.97 6.93
N ILE A 83 -22.77 26.94 6.10
CA ILE A 83 -23.71 25.86 6.36
C ILE A 83 -23.23 25.14 7.63
N PRO A 84 -24.05 24.98 8.68
CA PRO A 84 -23.62 24.30 9.89
C PRO A 84 -23.30 22.83 9.57
N PRO A 85 -22.20 22.27 10.08
CA PRO A 85 -21.87 20.87 9.82
C PRO A 85 -22.94 19.98 10.45
N ALA A 86 -23.65 19.23 9.61
CA ALA A 86 -24.49 18.13 10.04
C ALA A 86 -23.61 17.11 10.78
N GLU A 87 -23.87 16.92 12.06
CA GLU A 87 -23.20 15.89 12.86
C GLU A 87 -23.51 14.51 12.26
N PRO A 88 -22.50 13.72 11.83
CA PRO A 88 -22.73 12.34 11.47
C PRO A 88 -23.01 11.53 12.74
N PRO A 89 -24.05 10.69 12.77
CA PRO A 89 -24.32 9.86 13.92
C PRO A 89 -23.31 8.71 13.98
N VAL A 90 -23.02 8.29 15.21
CA VAL A 90 -22.42 7.00 15.64
C VAL A 90 -20.88 6.92 15.78
N GLY A 91 -20.43 7.06 17.03
CA GLY A 91 -19.29 6.33 17.60
C GLY A 91 -17.92 7.02 17.59
N ASN A 92 -17.62 7.80 18.63
CA ASN A 92 -16.31 8.43 18.89
C ASN A 92 -15.16 7.42 19.12
N VAL A 93 -14.70 6.75 18.06
CA VAL A 93 -13.43 5.98 18.06
C VAL A 93 -12.24 6.86 17.67
N CYS A 94 -12.49 8.02 17.07
CA CYS A 94 -11.46 8.94 16.59
C CYS A 94 -11.65 10.32 17.23
N GLN A 95 -11.09 10.56 18.41
CA GLN A 95 -10.88 11.93 18.88
C GLN A 95 -9.98 12.65 17.86
N ALA A 96 -10.27 13.90 17.53
CA ALA A 96 -9.43 14.73 16.66
C ALA A 96 -7.95 14.62 17.08
N VAL A 97 -7.14 14.07 16.19
CA VAL A 97 -5.68 14.04 16.27
C VAL A 97 -5.21 15.12 15.29
N GLN A 98 -4.09 15.79 15.55
CA GLN A 98 -3.47 16.67 14.54
C GLN A 98 -3.28 15.91 13.21
N ASP A 99 -3.29 16.62 12.07
CA ASP A 99 -3.28 16.00 10.73
C ASP A 99 -2.23 14.90 10.56
N GLY A 100 -1.05 15.06 11.16
CA GLY A 100 0.05 14.09 11.08
C GLY A 100 -0.25 12.72 11.71
N PRO A 101 -0.41 12.63 13.04
CA PRO A 101 -0.69 11.33 13.67
C PRO A 101 -2.04 10.73 13.25
N GLN A 102 -3.00 11.55 12.77
CA GLN A 102 -4.20 11.03 12.11
C GLN A 102 -3.86 10.27 10.81
N LYS A 103 -3.06 10.87 9.91
CA LYS A 103 -2.61 10.19 8.67
C LYS A 103 -1.89 8.87 8.94
N LEU A 104 -1.04 8.83 9.99
CA LEU A 104 -0.38 7.59 10.40
C LEU A 104 -1.38 6.53 10.88
N LEU A 105 -2.34 6.91 11.73
CA LEU A 105 -3.36 5.99 12.21
C LEU A 105 -4.18 5.41 11.06
N GLU A 106 -4.57 6.25 10.10
CA GLU A 106 -5.36 5.83 8.95
C GLU A 106 -4.61 4.82 8.08
N LEU A 107 -3.34 5.09 7.77
CA LEU A 107 -2.47 4.16 7.06
C LEU A 107 -2.36 2.81 7.80
N LEU A 108 -2.09 2.86 9.11
CA LEU A 108 -1.97 1.65 9.94
C LEU A 108 -3.28 0.85 9.98
N GLN A 109 -4.43 1.51 10.08
CA GLN A 109 -5.73 0.85 10.04
C GLN A 109 -6.06 0.29 8.66
N GLU A 110 -5.61 0.94 7.59
CA GLU A 110 -5.77 0.44 6.23
C GLU A 110 -4.92 -0.81 5.99
N ILE A 111 -3.68 -0.83 6.49
CA ILE A 111 -2.82 -2.03 6.50
C ILE A 111 -3.50 -3.14 7.30
N ALA A 112 -3.90 -2.87 8.54
CA ALA A 112 -4.58 -3.82 9.43
C ALA A 112 -5.82 -4.46 8.80
N ARG A 113 -6.65 -3.65 8.12
CA ARG A 113 -7.84 -4.14 7.41
C ARG A 113 -7.50 -5.01 6.21
N SER A 114 -6.38 -4.71 5.56
CA SER A 114 -5.93 -5.41 4.35
C SER A 114 -5.15 -6.69 4.64
N THR A 115 -4.70 -6.90 5.88
CA THR A 115 -4.14 -8.19 6.32
C THR A 115 -5.23 -9.21 6.68
N ILE A 116 -6.46 -8.77 6.98
CA ILE A 116 -7.59 -9.67 7.26
C ILE A 116 -8.00 -10.39 5.96
N PRO A 117 -8.11 -11.74 5.95
CA PRO A 117 -8.48 -12.50 4.76
C PRO A 117 -9.81 -12.05 4.14
N TYR A 118 -9.83 -11.99 2.81
CA TYR A 118 -11.01 -11.63 2.03
C TYR A 118 -12.16 -12.63 2.27
N GLY A 119 -13.40 -12.13 2.19
CA GLY A 119 -14.62 -12.95 2.32
C GLY A 119 -15.10 -13.18 3.75
N ASN A 120 -14.26 -12.98 4.77
CA ASN A 120 -14.68 -13.17 6.16
C ASN A 120 -15.24 -11.88 6.78
N ARG A 121 -16.48 -11.56 6.40
CA ARG A 121 -17.20 -10.35 6.84
C ARG A 121 -17.43 -10.33 8.35
N GLU A 122 -17.46 -11.49 8.99
CA GLU A 122 -17.56 -11.60 10.45
C GLU A 122 -16.28 -11.21 11.17
N LEU A 123 -15.11 -11.66 10.69
CA LEU A 123 -13.82 -11.26 11.27
C LEU A 123 -13.64 -9.75 11.19
N TRP A 124 -13.96 -9.13 10.05
CA TRP A 124 -14.01 -7.67 9.91
C TRP A 124 -14.91 -6.98 10.94
N ARG A 125 -15.98 -7.66 11.38
CA ARG A 125 -16.95 -7.20 12.39
C ARG A 125 -16.68 -7.74 13.79
N LYS A 126 -15.55 -8.38 14.08
CA LYS A 126 -15.24 -8.90 15.42
C LYS A 126 -13.84 -8.51 15.88
N VAL A 127 -12.91 -8.42 14.93
CA VAL A 127 -11.51 -8.05 15.19
C VAL A 127 -11.44 -6.63 15.74
N GLY A 128 -10.98 -6.53 16.98
CA GLY A 128 -10.81 -5.25 17.66
C GLY A 128 -9.43 -4.65 17.47
N THR A 129 -8.39 -5.49 17.45
CA THR A 129 -6.98 -5.10 17.30
C THR A 129 -6.34 -6.08 16.33
N VAL A 130 -5.48 -5.57 15.44
CA VAL A 130 -4.65 -6.38 14.56
C VAL A 130 -3.20 -6.09 14.90
N VAL A 131 -2.40 -7.15 15.04
CA VAL A 131 -0.95 -7.04 15.25
C VAL A 131 -0.25 -7.42 13.96
N PHE A 132 0.71 -6.61 13.54
CA PHE A 132 1.57 -6.90 12.41
C PHE A 132 2.94 -6.25 12.57
N MET A 133 3.93 -6.74 11.82
CA MET A 133 5.27 -6.16 11.82
C MET A 133 5.54 -5.39 10.53
N VAL A 134 5.84 -4.10 10.65
CA VAL A 134 6.29 -3.25 9.53
C VAL A 134 7.40 -2.31 10.02
N PRO A 135 8.54 -2.22 9.30
CA PRO A 135 9.61 -1.27 9.62
C PRO A 135 9.12 0.18 9.59
N LEU A 136 9.50 0.95 10.60
CA LEU A 136 9.07 2.34 10.74
C LEU A 136 9.55 3.20 9.54
N GLU A 137 10.72 2.90 9.00
CA GLU A 137 11.30 3.60 7.84
C GLU A 137 10.40 3.47 6.61
N MET A 138 9.78 2.31 6.40
CA MET A 138 8.89 2.09 5.26
C MET A 138 7.58 2.89 5.40
N LEU A 139 7.03 2.98 6.61
CA LEU A 139 5.88 3.84 6.87
C LEU A 139 6.21 5.32 6.63
N ALA A 140 7.40 5.75 7.05
CA ALA A 140 7.88 7.12 6.82
C ALA A 140 8.02 7.44 5.34
N LEU A 141 8.63 6.54 4.56
CA LEU A 141 8.78 6.68 3.10
C LEU A 141 7.41 6.73 2.39
N ASN A 142 6.46 5.86 2.76
CA ASN A 142 5.11 5.88 2.18
C ASN A 142 4.37 7.21 2.45
N LEU A 143 4.50 7.73 3.67
CA LEU A 143 3.90 9.00 4.09
C LEU A 143 4.67 10.23 3.57
N GLY A 144 5.85 10.05 2.99
CA GLY A 144 6.69 11.15 2.52
C GLY A 144 7.24 12.02 3.64
N VAL A 145 7.44 11.46 4.83
CA VAL A 145 7.94 12.17 6.02
C VAL A 145 9.19 11.49 6.58
N THR A 146 9.84 12.13 7.54
CA THR A 146 11.01 11.54 8.19
C THR A 146 10.63 10.46 9.20
N ARG A 147 11.57 9.54 9.46
CA ARG A 147 11.49 8.55 10.55
C ARG A 147 11.20 9.20 11.91
N GLN A 148 11.81 10.34 12.20
CA GLN A 148 11.61 11.06 13.46
C GLN A 148 10.17 11.58 13.58
N THR A 149 9.61 12.08 12.49
CA THR A 149 8.22 12.53 12.42
C THR A 149 7.24 11.38 12.74
N VAL A 150 7.41 10.22 12.11
CA VAL A 150 6.59 9.03 12.41
C VAL A 150 6.76 8.58 13.86
N HIS A 151 7.98 8.63 14.40
CA HIS A 151 8.23 8.28 15.79
C HIS A 151 7.51 9.24 16.78
N ALA A 152 7.50 10.55 16.47
CA ALA A 152 6.74 11.52 17.25
C ALA A 152 5.22 11.27 17.17
N TRP A 153 4.71 10.99 15.96
CA TRP A 153 3.30 10.64 15.74
C TRP A 153 2.89 9.36 16.45
N LYS A 154 3.75 8.33 16.43
CA LYS A 154 3.56 7.07 17.16
C LYS A 154 3.31 7.31 18.64
N LYS A 155 4.16 8.11 19.31
CA LYS A 155 4.00 8.44 20.74
C LYS A 155 2.64 9.07 21.07
N VAL A 156 2.13 9.93 20.18
CA VAL A 156 0.81 10.56 20.34
C VAL A 156 -0.29 9.49 20.27
N LEU A 157 -0.20 8.57 19.32
CA LEU A 157 -1.17 7.48 19.15
C LEU A 157 -1.13 6.46 20.30
N GLU A 158 0.05 6.16 20.83
CA GLU A 158 0.24 5.28 22.01
C GLU A 158 -0.38 5.90 23.26
N LYS A 159 -0.16 7.20 23.49
CA LYS A 159 -0.78 7.93 24.61
C LYS A 159 -2.31 7.91 24.53
N LYS A 160 -2.87 7.96 23.32
CA LYS A 160 -4.32 7.84 23.07
C LYS A 160 -4.82 6.38 23.12
N GLY A 161 -3.93 5.39 23.25
CA GLY A 161 -4.28 3.97 23.28
C GLY A 161 -4.76 3.40 21.94
N LEU A 162 -4.53 4.12 20.84
CA LEU A 162 -4.97 3.74 19.49
C LEU A 162 -4.02 2.72 18.85
N VAL A 163 -2.74 2.77 19.26
CA VAL A 163 -1.73 1.79 18.89
C VAL A 163 -0.91 1.39 20.12
N ALA A 164 -0.34 0.20 20.10
CA ALA A 164 0.74 -0.20 20.99
C ALA A 164 1.86 -0.77 20.12
N THR A 165 3.10 -0.44 20.43
CA THR A 165 4.21 -0.83 19.56
C THR A 165 5.44 -1.23 20.35
N ASP A 166 6.26 -2.09 19.76
CA ASP A 166 7.58 -2.41 20.28
C ASP A 166 8.54 -2.72 19.12
N VAL A 167 9.84 -2.56 19.35
CA VAL A 167 10.88 -2.87 18.37
C VAL A 167 11.45 -4.25 18.68
N LEU A 168 11.22 -5.20 17.79
CA LEU A 168 11.81 -6.52 17.91
C LEU A 168 13.26 -6.50 17.47
N HIS A 169 14.06 -7.32 18.13
CA HIS A 169 15.48 -7.47 17.85
C HIS A 169 15.83 -8.94 17.68
N GLN A 170 16.75 -9.23 16.77
CA GLN A 170 17.33 -10.56 16.57
C GLN A 170 18.85 -10.42 16.56
N THR A 171 19.53 -11.41 17.14
CA THR A 171 20.99 -11.50 17.06
C THR A 171 21.38 -12.17 15.75
N VAL A 172 22.11 -11.46 14.90
CA VAL A 172 22.63 -11.97 13.63
C VAL A 172 24.11 -11.63 13.57
N ASN A 173 24.96 -12.61 13.26
CA ASN A 173 26.42 -12.45 13.24
C ASN A 173 27.00 -11.88 14.55
N GLY A 174 26.47 -12.29 15.71
CA GLY A 174 26.89 -11.81 17.02
C GLY A 174 26.38 -10.41 17.41
N GLU A 175 25.67 -9.71 16.51
CA GLU A 175 25.15 -8.37 16.77
C GLU A 175 23.63 -8.37 16.94
N ARG A 176 23.14 -7.65 17.95
CA ARG A 176 21.71 -7.43 18.16
C ARG A 176 21.21 -6.35 17.20
N ARG A 177 20.37 -6.72 16.24
CA ARG A 177 19.84 -5.82 15.22
C ARG A 177 18.31 -5.73 15.29
N ALA A 178 17.78 -4.54 15.05
CA ALA A 178 16.33 -4.33 14.98
C ALA A 178 15.77 -4.96 13.70
N ILE A 179 14.77 -5.84 13.84
CA ILE A 179 14.16 -6.55 12.72
C ILE A 179 12.91 -5.83 12.18
N GLY A 180 12.32 -4.94 12.97
CA GLY A 180 11.11 -4.22 12.62
C GLY A 180 10.39 -3.70 13.86
N THR A 181 9.26 -3.03 13.62
CA THR A 181 8.38 -2.56 14.69
C THR A 181 7.10 -3.37 14.65
N LEU A 182 6.70 -3.93 15.78
CA LEU A 182 5.36 -4.47 16.00
C LEU A 182 4.38 -3.33 16.16
N TRP A 183 3.24 -3.48 15.50
CA TRP A 183 2.12 -2.54 15.56
C TRP A 183 0.87 -3.30 15.95
N ALA A 184 0.44 -3.15 17.20
CA ALA A 184 -0.93 -3.47 17.58
C ALA A 184 -1.81 -2.27 17.25
N VAL A 185 -2.65 -2.39 16.24
CA VAL A 185 -3.48 -1.30 15.70
C VAL A 185 -4.94 -1.53 16.06
N ARG A 186 -5.57 -0.52 16.67
CA ARG A 186 -6.98 -0.60 17.07
C ARG A 186 -7.92 -0.31 15.90
N LEU A 187 -8.88 -1.20 15.68
CA LEU A 187 -9.96 -1.08 14.69
C LEU A 187 -11.34 -0.77 15.32
N ARG A 188 -11.47 -0.87 16.65
CA ARG A 188 -12.74 -0.75 17.40
C ARG A 188 -12.60 0.06 18.69
N PRO A 189 -13.67 0.46 19.40
CA PRO A 189 -13.53 1.09 20.73
C PRO A 189 -12.72 0.22 21.69
N GLY A 190 -11.70 0.77 22.36
CA GLY A 190 -10.83 0.04 23.30
C GLY A 190 -9.37 0.52 23.24
N LYS A 191 -8.48 -0.14 24.01
CA LYS A 191 -7.03 0.16 24.00
C LYS A 191 -6.26 -0.93 23.25
N ALA A 192 -5.36 -0.55 22.37
CA ALA A 192 -4.39 -1.45 21.77
C ALA A 192 -3.39 -1.96 22.83
N ARG A 193 -3.01 -3.23 22.74
CA ARG A 193 -2.04 -3.90 23.61
C ARG A 193 -1.29 -4.96 22.81
N LEU A 194 -0.03 -5.16 23.15
CA LEU A 194 0.75 -6.33 22.73
C LEU A 194 0.66 -7.40 23.82
N THR A 195 0.48 -8.66 23.43
CA THR A 195 0.45 -9.82 24.31
C THR A 195 1.77 -10.57 24.25
N LEU A 196 1.98 -11.54 25.15
CA LEU A 196 3.19 -12.38 25.12
C LEU A 196 3.30 -13.17 23.80
N ASP A 197 2.18 -13.67 23.28
CA ASP A 197 2.11 -14.40 22.02
C ASP A 197 2.62 -13.57 20.84
N ASP A 198 2.38 -12.25 20.86
CA ASP A 198 2.89 -11.33 19.84
C ASP A 198 4.43 -11.26 19.83
N TYR A 199 5.12 -11.55 20.94
CA TYR A 199 6.59 -11.58 20.98
C TYR A 199 7.18 -12.93 20.57
N ILE A 200 6.43 -14.02 20.77
CA ILE A 200 6.86 -15.38 20.45
C ILE A 200 6.65 -15.67 18.96
N TYR A 201 5.67 -15.02 18.33
CA TYR A 201 5.39 -15.22 16.92
C TYR A 201 6.62 -14.92 16.03
N PRO A 202 6.98 -15.82 15.09
CA PRO A 202 8.18 -15.68 14.26
C PRO A 202 7.96 -14.68 13.12
N TRP A 203 7.82 -13.39 13.45
CA TRP A 203 7.47 -12.34 12.49
C TRP A 203 8.44 -12.23 11.30
N ARG A 204 9.72 -12.55 11.50
CA ARG A 204 10.78 -12.38 10.51
C ARG A 204 12.02 -13.18 10.86
N ASN A 205 12.69 -13.70 9.84
CA ASN A 205 14.03 -14.24 9.93
C ASN A 205 15.02 -13.25 9.28
N LEU A 206 15.74 -12.46 10.09
CA LEU A 206 16.65 -11.44 9.58
C LEU A 206 17.85 -12.05 8.86
N ALA A 207 18.34 -13.22 9.28
CA ALA A 207 19.48 -13.87 8.63
C ALA A 207 19.13 -14.29 7.19
N LEU A 208 17.96 -14.91 7.01
CA LEU A 208 17.43 -15.29 5.69
C LEU A 208 17.18 -14.04 4.83
N ASP A 209 16.62 -12.99 5.42
CA ASP A 209 16.39 -11.73 4.71
C ASP A 209 17.71 -11.07 4.29
N MET A 210 18.77 -11.14 5.10
CA MET A 210 20.10 -10.65 4.70
C MET A 210 20.68 -11.47 3.55
N ALA A 211 20.58 -12.80 3.60
CA ALA A 211 21.07 -13.69 2.55
C ALA A 211 20.36 -13.44 1.22
N ASN A 212 19.04 -13.19 1.25
CA ASN A 212 18.23 -12.90 0.07
C ASN A 212 18.24 -11.42 -0.32
N GLY A 213 18.99 -10.58 0.40
CA GLY A 213 19.00 -9.14 0.21
C GLY A 213 17.68 -8.46 0.51
N VAL A 214 16.70 -9.08 1.17
CA VAL A 214 15.40 -8.49 1.48
C VAL A 214 15.39 -7.66 2.75
N LEU A 215 16.01 -6.48 2.70
CA LEU A 215 16.05 -5.54 3.82
C LEU A 215 15.16 -4.30 3.60
N SER A 216 14.58 -3.81 4.69
CA SER A 216 13.86 -2.53 4.70
C SER A 216 14.77 -1.36 4.32
N PHE A 217 16.07 -1.48 4.62
CA PHE A 217 17.10 -0.54 4.19
C PHE A 217 17.16 -0.38 2.66
N ASN A 218 16.85 -1.41 1.88
CA ASN A 218 16.87 -1.29 0.42
C ASN A 218 15.78 -0.36 -0.11
N TRP A 219 14.67 -0.22 0.61
CA TRP A 219 13.65 0.79 0.30
C TRP A 219 14.14 2.21 0.56
N VAL A 220 14.96 2.40 1.61
CA VAL A 220 15.61 3.69 1.88
C VAL A 220 16.59 4.03 0.77
N LYS A 221 17.41 3.06 0.35
CA LYS A 221 18.35 3.23 -0.75
C LYS A 221 17.64 3.51 -2.08
N ALA A 222 16.61 2.75 -2.42
CA ALA A 222 15.82 2.97 -3.64
C ALA A 222 15.13 4.34 -3.65
N TYR A 223 14.72 4.86 -2.49
CA TYR A 223 14.22 6.23 -2.38
C TYR A 223 15.30 7.29 -2.61
N GLN A 224 16.50 7.08 -2.07
CA GLN A 224 17.62 8.00 -2.25
C GLN A 224 18.13 8.03 -3.70
N ASP A 225 18.29 6.86 -4.31
CA ASP A 225 18.88 6.72 -5.64
C ASP A 225 17.86 7.01 -6.75
N HIS A 226 16.59 6.69 -6.53
CA HIS A 226 15.55 6.69 -7.55
C HIS A 226 14.21 7.29 -7.10
N GLY A 227 14.06 7.89 -5.92
CA GLY A 227 12.78 8.45 -5.48
C GLY A 227 11.66 7.42 -5.26
N ILE A 228 11.97 6.12 -5.27
CA ILE A 228 10.99 5.03 -5.16
C ILE A 228 10.49 4.90 -3.72
N ARG A 229 9.17 4.85 -3.54
CA ARG A 229 8.53 4.71 -2.23
C ARG A 229 7.77 3.37 -2.14
N PRO A 230 7.69 2.76 -0.94
CA PRO A 230 6.84 1.59 -0.75
C PRO A 230 5.37 1.99 -0.89
N THR A 231 4.64 1.27 -1.73
CA THR A 231 3.19 1.41 -1.88
C THR A 231 2.46 0.77 -0.70
N LEU A 232 1.15 1.04 -0.56
CA LEU A 232 0.34 0.38 0.47
C LEU A 232 0.37 -1.16 0.32
N ASP A 233 0.35 -1.71 -0.91
CA ASP A 233 0.41 -3.16 -1.09
C ASP A 233 1.74 -3.75 -0.63
N VAL A 234 2.85 -3.05 -0.88
CA VAL A 234 4.15 -3.44 -0.32
C VAL A 234 4.07 -3.48 1.21
N LEU A 235 3.51 -2.45 1.85
CA LEU A 235 3.36 -2.42 3.31
C LEU A 235 2.47 -3.56 3.83
N VAL A 236 1.39 -3.88 3.11
CA VAL A 236 0.49 -5.00 3.44
C VAL A 236 1.20 -6.34 3.28
N LEU A 237 1.96 -6.54 2.20
CA LEU A 237 2.76 -7.75 2.00
C LEU A 237 3.79 -7.91 3.12
N TRP A 238 4.49 -6.84 3.49
CA TRP A 238 5.42 -6.84 4.63
C TRP A 238 4.71 -7.20 5.94
N ALA A 239 3.53 -6.62 6.18
CA ALA A 239 2.69 -6.91 7.35
C ALA A 239 2.19 -8.36 7.39
N GLN A 240 2.02 -9.01 6.22
CA GLN A 240 1.67 -10.43 6.08
C GLN A 240 2.89 -11.37 6.15
N GLY A 241 4.10 -10.84 6.39
CA GLY A 241 5.33 -11.65 6.38
C GLY A 241 5.93 -11.87 4.99
N LYS A 242 5.29 -11.38 3.92
CA LYS A 242 5.78 -11.49 2.54
C LYS A 242 6.82 -10.42 2.27
N ARG A 243 8.00 -10.85 1.84
CA ARG A 243 9.21 -10.03 1.76
C ARG A 243 9.42 -9.57 0.32
N VAL A 244 9.26 -8.27 0.12
CA VAL A 244 9.22 -7.64 -1.21
C VAL A 244 10.30 -6.58 -1.33
N MET A 245 11.04 -6.62 -2.44
CA MET A 245 12.07 -5.66 -2.81
C MET A 245 11.52 -4.49 -3.64
N PRO A 246 12.11 -3.29 -3.55
CA PRO A 246 11.79 -2.21 -4.46
C PRO A 246 12.14 -2.62 -5.88
N ASN A 247 11.23 -2.42 -6.82
CA ASN A 247 11.55 -2.58 -8.22
C ASN A 247 12.22 -1.30 -8.72
N THR A 248 13.55 -1.31 -8.80
CA THR A 248 14.33 -0.18 -9.32
C THR A 248 14.22 -0.03 -10.83
N LYS A 249 13.65 -1.01 -11.54
CA LYS A 249 13.25 -0.85 -12.94
C LYS A 249 12.01 0.04 -12.95
N THR A 250 12.19 1.30 -13.31
CA THR A 250 11.12 2.29 -13.39
C THR A 250 10.29 2.03 -14.62
N VAL A 251 9.05 1.56 -14.45
CA VAL A 251 8.05 1.64 -15.51
C VAL A 251 7.38 3.00 -15.36
N ALA A 252 7.49 3.86 -16.38
CA ALA A 252 6.67 5.07 -16.44
C ALA A 252 5.20 4.62 -16.48
N VAL A 253 4.47 4.85 -15.39
CA VAL A 253 3.04 4.52 -15.34
C VAL A 253 2.30 5.57 -16.14
N ASP A 254 1.96 5.22 -17.38
CA ASP A 254 1.07 5.99 -18.22
C ASP A 254 -0.38 5.59 -17.95
N LEU A 255 -1.28 6.56 -17.78
CA LEU A 255 -2.72 6.29 -17.72
C LEU A 255 -3.26 5.68 -19.02
N GLY A 256 -2.53 5.82 -20.13
CA GLY A 256 -2.79 5.10 -21.37
C GLY A 256 -2.85 3.57 -21.19
N LEU A 257 -2.22 3.03 -20.15
CA LEU A 257 -2.31 1.61 -19.78
C LEU A 257 -3.74 1.15 -19.49
N ILE A 258 -4.67 2.05 -19.16
CA ILE A 258 -6.09 1.71 -18.98
C ILE A 258 -6.69 1.17 -20.28
N LEU A 259 -6.26 1.70 -21.44
CA LEU A 259 -6.81 1.36 -22.75
C LEU A 259 -6.53 -0.09 -23.15
N VAL A 260 -5.43 -0.65 -22.65
CA VAL A 260 -4.95 -2.00 -23.00
C VAL A 260 -5.37 -3.06 -21.99
N LEU A 261 -5.99 -2.68 -20.86
CA LEU A 261 -6.43 -3.62 -19.83
C LEU A 261 -7.28 -4.79 -20.36
N PRO A 262 -8.21 -4.62 -21.33
CA PRO A 262 -8.98 -5.75 -21.87
C PRO A 262 -8.12 -6.77 -22.63
N GLU A 263 -6.94 -6.38 -23.11
CA GLU A 263 -6.04 -7.18 -23.93
C GLU A 263 -4.91 -7.83 -23.13
N VAL A 264 -4.73 -7.44 -21.87
CA VAL A 264 -3.69 -7.97 -20.99
C VAL A 264 -4.07 -9.36 -20.48
N GLU A 265 -3.07 -10.24 -20.43
CA GLU A 265 -3.20 -11.59 -19.90
C GLU A 265 -3.76 -11.59 -18.46
N ARG A 266 -4.71 -12.48 -18.17
CA ARG A 266 -5.42 -12.51 -16.88
C ARG A 266 -4.50 -12.66 -15.66
N SER A 267 -3.40 -13.40 -15.81
CA SER A 267 -2.38 -13.60 -14.80
C SER A 267 -1.70 -12.28 -14.42
N LYS A 268 -1.54 -11.35 -15.37
CA LYS A 268 -0.81 -10.08 -15.25
C LYS A 268 -1.70 -8.91 -14.79
N LEU A 269 -3.02 -9.03 -14.96
CA LEU A 269 -4.00 -8.01 -14.56
C LEU A 269 -3.90 -7.54 -13.09
N PRO A 270 -3.76 -8.41 -12.07
CA PRO A 270 -3.76 -7.96 -10.68
C PRO A 270 -2.64 -6.96 -10.37
N ALA A 271 -1.45 -7.20 -10.91
CA ALA A 271 -0.29 -6.35 -10.75
C ALA A 271 -0.47 -5.00 -11.45
N LEU A 272 -0.88 -5.02 -12.71
CA LEU A 272 -1.08 -3.81 -13.51
C LEU A 272 -2.20 -2.93 -12.95
N ILE A 273 -3.34 -3.53 -12.56
CA ILE A 273 -4.45 -2.80 -11.93
C ILE A 273 -4.01 -2.18 -10.61
N THR A 274 -3.21 -2.90 -9.81
CA THR A 274 -2.68 -2.37 -8.55
C THR A 274 -1.79 -1.16 -8.78
N LEU A 275 -0.93 -1.22 -9.80
CA LEU A 275 -0.03 -0.15 -10.19
C LEU A 275 -0.81 1.11 -10.61
N ILE A 276 -1.73 0.97 -11.56
CA ILE A 276 -2.54 2.08 -12.07
C ILE A 276 -3.45 2.65 -10.98
N ALA A 277 -4.10 1.81 -10.16
CA ALA A 277 -4.97 2.28 -9.08
C ALA A 277 -4.21 3.07 -8.02
N THR A 278 -2.99 2.64 -7.69
CA THR A 278 -2.11 3.36 -6.74
C THR A 278 -1.67 4.68 -7.34
N TYR A 279 -1.28 4.69 -8.62
CA TYR A 279 -0.92 5.91 -9.35
C TYR A 279 -2.06 6.94 -9.35
N ILE A 280 -3.29 6.53 -9.70
CA ILE A 280 -4.47 7.41 -9.67
C ILE A 280 -4.72 7.95 -8.26
N ALA A 281 -4.64 7.09 -7.24
CA ALA A 281 -4.91 7.49 -5.86
C ALA A 281 -3.88 8.51 -5.33
N ASP A 282 -2.61 8.37 -5.69
CA ASP A 282 -1.57 9.33 -5.32
C ASP A 282 -1.65 10.63 -6.14
N LEU A 283 -2.02 10.56 -7.42
CA LEU A 283 -2.20 11.73 -8.30
C LEU A 283 -3.33 12.64 -7.82
N LEU A 284 -4.38 12.06 -7.25
CA LEU A 284 -5.59 12.75 -6.77
C LEU A 284 -5.60 13.02 -5.26
N ASP A 285 -4.49 12.74 -4.56
CA ASP A 285 -4.38 12.75 -3.08
C ASP A 285 -5.52 12.01 -2.36
N ASP A 286 -6.02 10.92 -2.97
CA ASP A 286 -7.19 10.15 -2.56
C ASP A 286 -6.83 8.68 -2.30
N ARG A 287 -5.87 8.48 -1.39
CA ARG A 287 -5.28 7.17 -1.07
C ARG A 287 -6.33 6.14 -0.61
N ARG A 288 -7.36 6.58 0.11
CA ARG A 288 -8.41 5.70 0.65
C ARG A 288 -9.30 5.10 -0.45
N SER A 289 -9.39 5.78 -1.60
CA SER A 289 -10.20 5.35 -2.74
C SER A 289 -9.43 4.45 -3.69
N ARG A 290 -8.20 4.02 -3.37
CA ARG A 290 -7.43 3.07 -4.19
C ARG A 290 -8.22 1.82 -4.56
N ARG A 291 -8.94 1.22 -3.60
CA ARG A 291 -9.80 0.05 -3.86
C ARG A 291 -10.94 0.36 -4.82
N PHE A 292 -11.48 1.57 -4.73
CA PHE A 292 -12.51 2.03 -5.65
C PHE A 292 -11.95 2.17 -7.07
N TYR A 293 -10.79 2.82 -7.24
CA TYR A 293 -10.11 2.90 -8.54
C TYR A 293 -9.75 1.52 -9.11
N ALA A 294 -9.22 0.61 -8.29
CA ALA A 294 -8.97 -0.77 -8.69
C ALA A 294 -10.26 -1.49 -9.15
N GLY A 295 -11.39 -1.23 -8.49
CA GLY A 295 -12.69 -1.75 -8.89
C GLY A 295 -13.12 -1.29 -10.28
N LEU A 296 -12.91 0.00 -10.62
CA LEU A 296 -13.18 0.54 -11.95
C LEU A 296 -12.29 -0.09 -13.02
N LEU A 297 -11.00 -0.25 -12.74
CA LEU A 297 -10.05 -0.88 -13.66
C LEU A 297 -10.37 -2.35 -13.89
N TRP A 298 -10.83 -3.06 -12.85
CA TRP A 298 -11.34 -4.42 -12.98
C TRP A 298 -12.62 -4.49 -13.82
N ALA A 299 -13.52 -3.50 -13.71
CA ALA A 299 -14.70 -3.41 -14.57
C ALA A 299 -14.30 -3.21 -16.04
N VAL A 300 -13.27 -2.40 -16.31
CA VAL A 300 -12.68 -2.26 -17.66
C VAL A 300 -12.11 -3.58 -18.15
N ALA A 301 -11.28 -4.25 -17.34
CA ALA A 301 -10.67 -5.53 -17.72
C ALA A 301 -11.70 -6.65 -17.96
N ARG A 302 -12.88 -6.58 -17.34
CA ARG A 302 -14.01 -7.50 -17.57
C ARG A 302 -14.91 -7.10 -18.74
N GLY A 303 -14.69 -5.94 -19.35
CA GLY A 303 -15.55 -5.39 -20.42
C GLY A 303 -16.87 -4.79 -19.92
N GLU A 304 -17.03 -4.60 -18.62
CA GLU A 304 -18.22 -3.99 -18.00
C GLU A 304 -18.22 -2.46 -18.14
N LEU A 305 -17.03 -1.87 -18.35
CA LEU A 305 -16.84 -0.43 -18.53
C LEU A 305 -15.91 -0.18 -19.74
N PRO A 306 -16.28 0.66 -20.72
CA PRO A 306 -15.39 0.94 -21.84
C PRO A 306 -14.10 1.63 -21.41
N ALA A 307 -12.96 1.12 -21.85
CA ALA A 307 -11.64 1.62 -21.45
C ALA A 307 -11.42 3.08 -21.85
N GLN A 308 -11.80 3.46 -23.06
CA GLN A 308 -11.69 4.83 -23.58
C GLN A 308 -12.52 5.81 -22.75
N TYR A 309 -13.69 5.36 -22.31
CA TYR A 309 -14.60 6.17 -21.51
C TYR A 309 -14.00 6.45 -20.12
N LEU A 310 -13.55 5.41 -19.41
CA LEU A 310 -12.90 5.60 -18.10
C LEU A 310 -11.66 6.50 -18.22
N PHE A 311 -10.83 6.28 -19.25
CA PHE A 311 -9.63 7.09 -19.50
C PHE A 311 -9.98 8.57 -19.71
N ALA A 312 -10.94 8.88 -20.59
CA ALA A 312 -11.33 10.26 -20.87
C ALA A 312 -11.89 10.97 -19.63
N VAL A 313 -12.73 10.29 -18.84
CA VAL A 313 -13.28 10.86 -17.60
C VAL A 313 -12.16 11.10 -16.59
N LEU A 314 -11.25 10.15 -16.39
CA LEU A 314 -10.13 10.32 -15.47
C LEU A 314 -9.23 11.50 -15.86
N MET A 315 -8.88 11.64 -17.14
CA MET A 315 -8.07 12.77 -17.62
C MET A 315 -8.74 14.11 -17.32
N ARG A 316 -10.08 14.19 -17.47
CA ARG A 316 -10.84 15.37 -17.10
C ARG A 316 -10.84 15.63 -15.59
N VAL A 317 -11.07 14.60 -14.78
CA VAL A 317 -11.06 14.73 -13.31
C VAL A 317 -9.69 15.19 -12.81
N ILE A 318 -8.62 14.62 -13.35
CA ILE A 318 -7.24 14.99 -13.00
C ILE A 318 -7.00 16.46 -13.33
N ARG A 319 -7.37 16.89 -14.53
CA ARG A 319 -7.25 18.30 -14.93
C ARG A 319 -8.05 19.23 -14.01
N ASP A 320 -9.32 18.93 -13.78
CA ASP A 320 -10.20 19.76 -12.94
C ASP A 320 -9.68 19.83 -11.48
N TYR A 321 -9.06 18.74 -11.00
CA TYR A 321 -8.43 18.68 -9.68
C TYR A 321 -7.12 19.49 -9.64
N THR A 322 -6.24 19.35 -10.63
CA THR A 322 -4.97 20.09 -10.70
C THR A 322 -5.20 21.60 -10.87
N ASP A 323 -6.24 21.99 -11.61
CA ASP A 323 -6.62 23.39 -11.83
C ASP A 323 -7.35 23.99 -10.60
N GLY A 324 -7.56 23.19 -9.54
CA GLY A 324 -8.20 23.65 -8.29
C GLY A 324 -9.73 23.80 -8.38
N HIS A 325 -10.34 23.40 -9.49
CA HIS A 325 -11.80 23.42 -9.69
C HIS A 325 -12.52 22.32 -8.91
N LEU A 326 -11.78 21.37 -8.34
CA LEU A 326 -12.34 20.19 -7.71
C LEU A 326 -11.66 19.82 -6.39
N THR A 327 -12.46 19.59 -5.34
CA THR A 327 -11.96 19.23 -4.00
C THR A 327 -12.14 17.77 -3.64
N ARG A 328 -12.98 17.01 -4.38
CA ARG A 328 -13.31 15.60 -4.11
C ARG A 328 -13.33 14.76 -5.39
N PRO A 329 -12.15 14.38 -5.92
CA PRO A 329 -12.01 13.75 -7.23
C PRO A 329 -12.71 12.39 -7.35
N GLY A 330 -12.61 11.52 -6.35
CA GLY A 330 -13.33 10.25 -6.36
C GLY A 330 -14.86 10.41 -6.42
N ALA A 331 -15.43 11.38 -5.69
CA ALA A 331 -16.86 11.62 -5.67
C ALA A 331 -17.38 12.18 -7.00
N TYR A 332 -16.61 13.07 -7.62
CA TYR A 332 -16.93 13.59 -8.95
C TYR A 332 -16.85 12.50 -10.02
N LEU A 333 -15.82 11.65 -9.97
CA LEU A 333 -15.71 10.50 -10.86
C LEU A 333 -16.95 9.58 -10.75
N VAL A 334 -17.39 9.24 -9.54
CA VAL A 334 -18.62 8.46 -9.32
C VAL A 334 -19.84 9.15 -9.92
N LYS A 335 -19.98 10.47 -9.74
CA LYS A 335 -21.10 11.23 -10.27
C LYS A 335 -21.11 11.17 -11.80
N THR A 336 -19.98 11.44 -12.44
CA THR A 336 -19.87 11.43 -13.91
C THR A 336 -20.13 10.05 -14.50
N LEU A 337 -19.65 8.98 -13.86
CA LEU A 337 -19.89 7.61 -14.30
C LEU A 337 -21.38 7.21 -14.19
N LYS A 338 -22.10 7.71 -13.17
CA LYS A 338 -23.54 7.46 -12.99
C LYS A 338 -24.43 8.27 -13.94
N GLU A 339 -24.01 9.45 -14.33
CA GLU A 339 -24.77 10.30 -15.26
C GLU A 339 -24.70 9.79 -16.71
N ALA A 340 -23.76 8.89 -17.02
CA ALA A 340 -23.58 8.31 -18.34
C ALA A 340 -24.07 6.86 -18.48
N SER A 341 -24.47 6.22 -17.37
CA SER A 341 -25.11 4.90 -17.31
C SER A 341 -26.62 5.03 -17.31
#